data_AF-A0A960FRP5-F1
#
_entry.id   AF-A0A960FRP5-F1
#
_cell.length_a   1.000
_cell.length_b   1.000
_cell.length_c   1.000
_cell.angle_alpha   90.00
_cell.angle_beta   90.00
_cell.angle_gamma   90.00
#
_symmetry.space_group_name_H-M   'P 1'
#
loop_
_entity.id
_entity.type
_entity.pdbx_description
1 polymer ?
#
loop_
_entity_poly.entity_id
_entity_poly.type
_entity_poly.pdbx_seq_one_letter_code
_entity_poly.pdbx_strand_id
1 'polypeptide(L)' 'MEPRFESVAAVRQDLADVNYLADEGIAGVVYLADRLQKPVLVEGPAGTGKTQLAKSVAEITGARLIRLQCYEGLDE' A
#
# COMPACT_ATOMS: atom_id res chain seq x y z
N MET A 1 -18.27 -2.90 -2.82
CA MET A 1 -17.12 -3.14 -3.71
C MET A 1 -16.64 -4.53 -3.40
N GLU A 2 -16.48 -5.39 -4.39
CA GLU A 2 -15.94 -6.72 -4.16
C GLU A 2 -14.47 -6.63 -3.72
N PRO A 3 -14.00 -7.51 -2.83
CA PRO A 3 -12.59 -7.56 -2.46
C PRO A 3 -11.72 -7.77 -3.69
N ARG A 4 -10.63 -7.00 -3.80
CA ARG A 4 -9.67 -7.06 -4.91
C ARG A 4 -8.71 -8.24 -4.81
N PHE A 5 -8.45 -8.71 -3.59
CA PHE A 5 -7.45 -9.74 -3.33
C PHE A 5 -8.07 -11.02 -2.77
N GLU A 6 -7.65 -12.18 -3.28
CA GLU A 6 -8.18 -13.48 -2.85
C GLU A 6 -7.64 -13.92 -1.49
N SER A 7 -6.35 -13.69 -1.21
CA SER A 7 -5.68 -14.10 0.03
C SER A 7 -4.50 -13.19 0.38
N VAL A 8 -3.96 -13.30 1.60
CA VAL A 8 -2.73 -12.61 2.01
C VAL A 8 -1.54 -13.05 1.13
N ALA A 9 -1.49 -14.34 0.77
CA ALA A 9 -0.46 -14.89 -0.11
C ALA A 9 -0.52 -14.27 -1.51
N ALA A 10 -1.73 -14.06 -2.05
CA ALA A 10 -1.93 -13.37 -3.32
C ALA A 10 -1.39 -11.94 -3.27
N VAL A 11 -1.74 -11.16 -2.24
CA VAL A 11 -1.20 -9.79 -2.06
C VAL A 11 0.32 -9.77 -2.04
N ARG A 12 0.94 -10.71 -1.32
CA ARG A 12 2.40 -10.80 -1.23
C ARG A 12 3.02 -11.11 -2.60
N GLN A 13 2.40 -11.99 -3.38
CA GLN A 13 2.86 -12.33 -4.73
C GLN A 13 2.68 -11.14 -5.68
N ASP A 14 1.51 -10.52 -5.70
CA ASP A 14 1.22 -9.36 -6.56
C ASP A 14 2.20 -8.21 -6.27
N LEU A 15 2.49 -7.95 -4.99
CA LEU A 15 3.50 -6.96 -4.58
C LEU A 15 4.91 -7.34 -5.08
N ALA A 16 5.28 -8.61 -5.00
CA ALA A 16 6.58 -9.08 -5.50
C ALA A 16 6.71 -8.90 -7.02
N ASP A 17 5.63 -9.14 -7.76
CA ASP A 17 5.59 -8.99 -9.24
C ASP A 17 5.81 -7.53 -9.68
N VAL A 18 5.43 -6.56 -8.83
CA VAL A 18 5.73 -5.13 -9.01
C VAL A 18 6.96 -4.66 -8.21
N ASN A 19 7.89 -5.57 -7.95
CA ASN A 19 9.19 -5.32 -7.30
C ASN A 19 9.10 -4.77 -5.86
N TYR A 20 8.05 -5.12 -5.11
CA TYR A 20 7.93 -4.83 -3.68
C TYR A 20 8.01 -6.11 -2.85
N LEU A 21 9.10 -6.27 -2.09
CA LEU A 21 9.25 -7.40 -1.20
C LEU A 21 8.48 -7.19 0.11
N ALA A 22 7.28 -7.77 0.19
CA ALA A 22 6.46 -7.75 1.40
C ALA A 22 6.71 -8.98 2.29
N ASP A 23 6.69 -8.74 3.60
CA ASP A 23 6.47 -9.78 4.60
C ASP A 23 4.97 -10.06 4.79
N GLU A 24 4.65 -11.01 5.66
CA GLU A 24 3.27 -11.38 5.97
C GLU A 24 2.48 -10.24 6.64
N GLY A 25 3.16 -9.39 7.42
CA GLY A 25 2.55 -8.25 8.10
C GLY A 25 2.06 -7.19 7.11
N ILE A 26 2.92 -6.78 6.17
CA ILE A 26 2.57 -5.79 5.14
C ILE A 26 1.48 -6.34 4.23
N ALA A 27 1.62 -7.59 3.76
CA ALA A 27 0.61 -8.22 2.92
C ALA A 27 -0.74 -8.34 3.64
N GLY A 28 -0.71 -8.69 4.93
CA GLY A 28 -1.90 -8.78 5.78
C GLY A 28 -2.60 -7.43 5.96
N VAL A 29 -1.85 -6.36 6.20
CA VAL A 29 -2.41 -5.00 6.32
C VAL A 29 -3.09 -4.57 5.03
N VAL A 30 -2.46 -4.77 3.87
CA VAL A 30 -3.06 -4.42 2.57
C VAL A 30 -4.32 -5.25 2.30
N TYR A 31 -4.27 -6.56 2.56
CA TYR A 31 -5.41 -7.47 2.44
C TYR A 31 -6.60 -7.04 3.31
N LEU A 32 -6.34 -6.67 4.57
CA LEU A 32 -7.37 -6.21 5.51
C LEU A 32 -7.89 -4.82 5.15
N ALA A 33 -7.03 -3.89 4.71
CA ALA A 33 -7.45 -2.56 4.28
C ALA A 33 -8.48 -2.63 3.13
N ASP A 34 -8.26 -3.53 2.17
CA ASP A 34 -9.19 -3.78 1.07
C ASP A 34 -10.52 -4.39 1.53
N ARG A 35 -10.54 -5.21 2.58
CA ARG A 35 -11.79 -5.81 3.10
C ARG A 35 -12.56 -4.88 4.02
N LEU A 36 -11.84 -4.18 4.89
CA LEU A 36 -12.40 -3.32 5.91
C LEU A 36 -12.76 -1.93 5.37
N GLN A 37 -12.26 -1.58 4.18
CA GLN A 37 -12.41 -0.25 3.60
C GLN A 37 -11.93 0.84 4.57
N LYS A 38 -10.76 0.60 5.19
CA LYS A 38 -10.14 1.50 6.16
C LYS A 38 -8.82 2.06 5.63
N PRO A 39 -8.51 3.33 5.94
CA PRO A 39 -7.22 3.92 5.59
C PRO A 39 -6.08 3.25 6.35
N VAL A 40 -4.90 3.23 5.73
CA VAL A 40 -3.67 2.69 6.31
C VAL A 40 -2.69 3.83 6.56
N LEU A 41 -2.18 3.91 7.79
CA LEU A 41 -1.03 4.74 8.14
C LEU A 41 0.22 3.85 8.12
N VAL A 42 1.24 4.27 7.39
CA VAL A 42 2.51 3.53 7.28
C VAL A 42 3.61 4.31 7.97
N GLU A 43 4.11 3.79 9.07
CA GLU A 43 5.18 4.40 9.87
C GLU A 43 6.50 3.63 9.73
N GLY A 44 7.62 4.33 9.93
CA GLY A 44 8.94 3.71 9.94
C GLY A 44 10.06 4.64 9.49
N PRO A 45 11.34 4.23 9.64
CA PRO A 45 12.50 5.04 9.30
C PRO A 45 12.55 5.46 7.83
N ALA A 46 13.30 6.52 7.51
CA ALA A 46 13.53 6.90 6.12
C ALA A 46 14.16 5.73 5.33
N GLY A 47 13.73 5.55 4.08
CA GLY A 47 14.26 4.49 3.21
C GLY A 47 13.66 3.09 3.38
N THR A 48 12.73 2.85 4.32
CA THR A 48 12.12 1.51 4.53
C THR A 48 10.98 1.15 3.56
N GLY A 49 10.89 1.80 2.40
CA GLY A 49 9.91 1.44 1.38
C GLY A 49 8.49 1.98 1.57
N LYS A 50 8.21 2.84 2.55
CA LYS A 50 6.85 3.40 2.81
C LYS A 50 6.17 3.99 1.56
N THR A 51 6.87 4.89 0.86
CA THR A 51 6.37 5.50 -0.38
C THR A 51 6.26 4.47 -1.50
N GLN A 52 7.16 3.49 -1.52
CA GLN A 52 7.13 2.43 -2.53
C GLN A 52 5.92 1.52 -2.33
N LEU A 53 5.53 1.22 -1.09
CA LEU A 53 4.33 0.44 -0.79
C LEU A 53 3.08 1.08 -1.40
N ALA A 54 2.90 2.40 -1.21
CA ALA A 54 1.76 3.11 -1.79
C ALA A 54 1.75 3.05 -3.33
N LYS A 55 2.93 3.12 -3.97
CA LYS A 55 3.07 2.97 -5.42
C LYS A 55 2.71 1.57 -5.89
N SER A 56 3.28 0.55 -5.26
CA SER A 56 3.06 -0.85 -5.61
C SER A 56 1.61 -1.26 -5.41
N VAL A 57 0.97 -0.83 -4.32
CA VAL A 57 -0.48 -1.06 -4.10
C VAL A 57 -1.32 -0.38 -5.19
N ALA A 58 -0.99 0.84 -5.60
CA ALA A 58 -1.69 1.51 -6.68
C ALA A 58 -1.51 0.78 -8.03
N GLU A 59 -0.31 0.28 -8.30
CA GLU A 59 0.00 -0.49 -9.52
C GLU A 59 -0.79 -1.80 -9.60
N ILE A 60 -0.75 -2.63 -8.55
CA ILE A 60 -1.47 -3.93 -8.54
C ILE A 60 -2.99 -3.77 -8.52
N THR A 61 -3.51 -2.65 -8.04
CA THR A 61 -4.96 -2.38 -8.02
C THR A 61 -5.45 -1.57 -9.22
N GLY A 62 -4.55 -1.11 -10.08
CA GLY A 62 -4.87 -0.16 -11.16
C GLY A 62 -5.39 1.19 -10.66
N ALA A 63 -5.18 1.53 -9.39
CA ALA A 63 -5.68 2.75 -8.79
C ALA A 63 -4.83 3.96 -9.18
N ARG A 64 -5.47 5.13 -9.28
CA ARG A 64 -4.75 6.40 -9.43
C ARG A 64 -4.02 6.75 -8.13
N LEU A 65 -2.69 6.85 -8.20
CA LEU A 65 -1.88 7.36 -7.08
C LEU A 65 -1.82 8.89 -7.09
N ILE A 66 -2.33 9.52 -6.03
CA ILE A 66 -2.19 10.96 -5.80
C ILE A 66 -1.19 11.14 -4.65
N ARG A 67 -0.07 11.81 -4.94
CA ARG A 67 0.98 12.08 -3.95
C ARG A 67 0.92 13.54 -3.51
N LEU A 68 0.46 13.76 -2.28
CA LEU A 68 0.55 15.04 -1.60
C LEU A 68 1.75 14.98 -0.66
N GLN A 69 2.73 15.85 -0.88
CA GLN A 69 3.90 15.94 -0.02
C GLN A 69 3.63 17.02 1.02
N CYS A 70 3.45 16.61 2.28
CA CYS A 70 3.24 17.56 3.37
C CYS A 70 4.55 18.30 3.71
N TYR A 71 4.53 19.62 3.63
CA TYR A 71 5.56 20.54 4.09
C TYR A 71 4.89 21.68 4.88
N GLU A 72 5.65 22.42 5.70
CA GLU A 72 5.11 23.58 6.44
C GLU A 72 4.66 24.68 5.46
N GLY A 73 3.41 25.17 5.60
CA GLY A 73 2.83 26.18 4.69
C GLY A 73 1.99 25.60 3.53
N LEU A 74 1.40 24.42 3.71
CA LEU A 74 0.39 23.86 2.77
C LEU A 74 -1.03 24.39 3.01
N ASP A 75 -1.22 25.06 4.14
CA ASP A 75 -2.46 25.61 4.68
C ASP A 75 -2.54 27.14 4.61
N GLU A 76 -1.47 27.80 4.13
CA GLU A 76 -1.43 29.23 3.74
C GLU A 76 -1.66 29.40 2.22
#